data_AF-A0A535C094-F1
#
_entry.id   AF-A0A535C094-F1
#
_cell.length_a   1.000
_cell.length_b   1.000
_cell.length_c   1.000
_cell.angle_alpha   90.00
_cell.angle_beta   90.00
_cell.angle_gamma   90.00
#
_symmetry.space_group_name_H-M   'P 1'
#
loop_
_entity.id
_entity.type
_entity.pdbx_description
1 polymer ?
#
loop_
_entity_poly.entity_id
_entity_poly.type
_entity_poly.pdbx_seq_one_letter_code
_entity_poly.pdbx_strand_id
1 'polypeptide(L)'
;MIGLSLQEYCRGKTPFPLKEKTHYSLSPGIRFEFIDASVYAVFGNCGQDCCARSRLLVQWPIYEEFVERFVKRTAALQVDQPLDERTEVGSYH
;
A
#
# COMPACT_ATOMS: atom_id res chain seq x y z
N MET A 1 13.39 5.95 -10.11
CA MET A 1 12.51 4.96 -9.45
C MET A 1 12.74 5.09 -7.96
N ILE A 2 11.76 5.62 -7.21
CA ILE A 2 11.91 5.85 -5.77
C ILE A 2 11.22 4.71 -5.05
N GLY A 3 11.98 3.93 -4.29
CA GLY A 3 11.45 2.93 -3.37
C GLY A 3 11.28 3.54 -2.00
N LEU A 4 10.04 3.81 -1.62
CA LEU A 4 9.66 4.17 -0.26
C LEU A 4 8.92 2.98 0.34
N SER A 5 9.37 2.49 1.49
CA SER A 5 8.51 1.64 2.30
C SER A 5 7.54 2.52 3.09
N LEU A 6 6.28 2.11 3.20
CA LEU A 6 5.27 2.84 4.00
C LEU A 6 5.69 3.01 5.47
N GLN A 7 6.56 2.14 5.99
CA GLN A 7 7.18 2.28 7.32
C GLN A 7 8.16 3.47 7.41
N GLU A 8 8.83 3.85 6.32
CA GLU A 8 9.75 4.99 6.27
C GLU A 8 9.02 6.33 6.08
N TYR A 9 7.82 6.35 5.50
CA TYR A 9 7.03 7.59 5.44
C TYR A 9 6.56 8.03 6.84
N CYS A 10 6.31 7.08 7.75
CA CYS A 10 5.98 7.35 9.14
C CYS A 10 7.20 7.65 10.04
N ARG A 11 8.44 7.47 9.56
CA ARG A 11 9.67 7.73 10.34
C ARG A 11 10.74 8.35 9.44
N GLY A 12 11.01 9.63 9.70
CA GLY A 12 11.92 10.49 8.94
C GLY A 12 13.11 9.81 8.26
N LYS A 13 13.13 9.95 6.92
CA LYS A 13 14.27 9.99 5.98
C LYS A 13 15.58 9.32 6.41
N THR A 14 15.88 8.13 5.86
CA THR A 14 17.22 7.73 5.36
C THR A 14 17.10 6.56 4.34
N PRO A 15 18.06 6.38 3.40
CA PRO A 15 17.88 5.49 2.24
C PRO A 15 18.42 4.05 2.41
N PHE A 16 17.60 3.10 1.93
CA PHE A 16 17.88 1.83 1.24
C PHE A 16 19.18 1.03 1.52
N PRO A 17 19.03 -0.28 1.83
CA PRO A 17 19.30 -1.28 0.79
C PRO A 17 18.19 -2.36 0.68
N LEU A 18 18.00 -2.91 -0.53
CA LEU A 18 17.03 -3.96 -0.83
C LEU A 18 17.51 -5.33 -0.38
N LYS A 19 16.81 -5.90 0.60
CA LYS A 19 16.65 -7.35 0.73
C LYS A 19 15.17 -7.68 0.53
N GLU A 20 14.92 -8.45 -0.53
CA GLU A 20 13.72 -9.21 -0.88
C GLU A 20 12.41 -8.79 -0.19
N LYS A 21 11.59 -8.02 -0.91
CA LYS A 21 10.16 -7.78 -0.63
C LYS A 21 9.43 -7.70 -1.97
N THR A 22 8.19 -8.15 -2.07
CA THR A 22 7.41 -8.18 -3.33
C THR A 22 7.18 -6.76 -3.87
N HIS A 23 7.52 -6.49 -5.14
CA HIS A 23 7.49 -5.15 -5.76
C HIS A 23 6.47 -5.04 -6.89
N TYR A 24 5.81 -3.88 -7.02
CA TYR A 24 5.08 -3.47 -8.22
C TYR A 24 5.59 -2.12 -8.75
N SER A 25 5.69 -2.00 -10.08
CA SER A 25 6.05 -0.77 -10.78
C SER A 25 4.83 -0.16 -11.47
N LEU A 26 4.56 1.11 -11.20
CA LEU A 26 3.42 1.85 -11.78
C LEU A 26 3.94 2.87 -12.80
N SER A 27 3.48 2.77 -14.05
CA SER A 27 3.94 3.60 -15.17
C SER A 27 2.90 4.66 -15.59
N PRO A 28 3.34 5.82 -16.12
CA PRO A 28 2.48 6.84 -16.72
C PRO A 28 1.59 6.22 -17.80
N GLY A 29 0.28 6.43 -17.68
CA GLY A 29 -0.74 5.86 -18.57
C GLY A 29 -1.60 4.75 -17.98
N ILE A 30 -1.24 4.20 -16.81
CA ILE A 30 -2.15 3.34 -16.06
C ILE A 30 -3.18 4.22 -15.34
N ARG A 31 -4.47 4.02 -15.63
CA ARG A 31 -5.58 4.69 -14.93
C ARG A 31 -5.56 4.27 -13.45
N PHE A 32 -5.88 5.17 -12.51
CA PHE A 32 -5.88 4.91 -11.05
C PHE A 32 -6.90 3.85 -10.57
N GLU A 33 -7.46 3.05 -11.46
CA GLU A 33 -8.35 1.91 -11.17
C GLU A 33 -7.65 0.85 -10.28
N PHE A 34 -6.33 0.85 -10.18
CA PHE A 34 -5.55 -0.09 -9.36
C PHE A 34 -5.30 0.37 -7.91
N ILE A 35 -5.83 1.52 -7.48
CA ILE A 35 -5.65 2.02 -6.10
C ILE A 35 -6.20 1.01 -5.09
N ASP A 36 -7.41 0.50 -5.31
CA ASP A 36 -8.02 -0.51 -4.44
C ASP A 36 -7.16 -1.77 -4.36
N ALA A 37 -6.75 -2.30 -5.52
CA ALA A 37 -5.88 -3.48 -5.58
C ALA A 37 -4.55 -3.27 -4.85
N SER A 38 -3.99 -2.06 -4.92
CA SER A 38 -2.73 -1.71 -4.23
C SER A 38 -2.90 -1.67 -2.72
N VAL A 39 -4.01 -1.12 -2.24
CA VAL A 39 -4.34 -1.07 -0.81
C VAL A 39 -4.55 -2.48 -0.27
N TYR A 40 -5.33 -3.32 -0.95
CA TYR A 40 -5.54 -4.71 -0.56
C TYR A 40 -4.26 -5.56 -0.67
N ALA A 41 -3.36 -5.26 -1.62
CA ALA A 41 -2.07 -5.94 -1.71
C ALA A 41 -1.13 -5.65 -0.53
N VAL A 42 -1.37 -4.56 0.22
CA VAL A 42 -0.57 -4.14 1.38
C VAL A 42 -1.24 -4.57 2.68
N PHE A 43 -2.55 -4.33 2.80
CA PHE A 43 -3.30 -4.46 4.06
C PHE A 43 -4.24 -5.67 4.10
N GLY A 44 -4.42 -6.37 2.98
CA GLY A 44 -5.16 -7.63 2.95
C GLY A 44 -4.60 -8.62 3.97
N ASN A 45 -5.48 -9.42 4.57
CA ASN A 45 -5.14 -10.31 5.68
C ASN A 45 -4.43 -9.57 6.84
N CYS A 46 -4.81 -8.32 7.12
CA CYS A 46 -4.19 -7.48 8.14
C CYS A 46 -2.67 -7.27 7.92
N GLY A 47 -2.20 -7.39 6.66
CA GLY A 47 -0.78 -7.36 6.33
C GLY A 47 0.01 -8.59 6.82
N GLN A 48 -0.65 -9.61 7.38
CA GLN A 48 -0.05 -10.89 7.77
C GLN A 48 0.05 -11.84 6.56
N ASP A 49 0.58 -11.32 5.45
CA ASP A 49 0.89 -12.09 4.26
C ASP A 49 2.40 -12.02 4.02
N CYS A 50 3.06 -13.18 3.87
CA CYS A 50 4.48 -13.23 3.53
C CYS A 50 4.77 -12.62 2.15
N CYS A 51 3.75 -12.54 1.30
CA CYS A 51 3.77 -11.89 -0.01
C CYS A 51 3.20 -10.46 0.02
N ALA A 52 2.89 -9.91 1.21
CA ALA A 52 2.36 -8.56 1.36
C ALA A 52 3.31 -7.54 0.73
N ARG A 53 2.73 -6.62 -0.05
CA ARG A 53 3.48 -5.65 -0.84
C ARG A 53 3.77 -4.41 -0.02
N SER A 54 4.65 -4.57 0.96
CA SER A 54 5.08 -3.50 1.87
C SER A 54 5.84 -2.34 1.19
N ARG A 55 6.16 -2.44 -0.10
CA ARG A 55 6.85 -1.43 -0.90
C ARG A 55 6.22 -1.31 -2.29
N LEU A 56 5.86 -0.09 -2.68
CA LEU A 56 5.32 0.23 -4.01
C LEU A 56 6.28 1.18 -4.73
N LEU A 57 6.63 0.89 -5.99
CA LEU A 57 7.50 1.71 -6.81
C LEU A 57 6.66 2.52 -7.79
N VAL A 58 6.58 3.82 -7.54
CA VAL A 58 5.73 4.74 -8.31
C VAL A 58 6.62 5.64 -9.16
N GLN A 59 6.27 5.83 -10.43
CA GLN A 59 7.00 6.77 -11.29
C GLN A 59 6.71 8.21 -10.89
N TRP A 60 7.75 9.05 -10.97
CA TRP A 60 7.72 10.45 -10.53
C TRP A 60 6.54 11.28 -11.07
N PRO A 61 6.16 11.19 -12.36
CA PRO A 61 5.06 12.00 -12.90
C PRO A 61 3.69 11.72 -12.26
N ILE A 62 3.50 10.57 -11.62
CA ILE A 62 2.24 10.15 -10.99
C ILE A 62 2.36 9.99 -9.47
N TYR A 63 3.52 10.33 -8.89
CA TYR A 63 3.83 10.04 -7.49
C TYR A 63 2.86 10.73 -6.53
N GLU A 64 2.72 12.05 -6.63
CA GLU A 64 1.91 12.85 -5.71
C GLU A 64 0.43 12.41 -5.76
N GLU A 65 -0.14 12.30 -6.97
CA GLU A 65 -1.53 11.89 -7.15
C GLU A 65 -1.77 10.45 -6.68
N PHE A 66 -0.83 9.54 -6.92
CA PHE A 66 -0.92 8.18 -6.41
C PHE A 66 -0.93 8.16 -4.87
N VAL A 67 0.00 8.89 -4.23
CA VAL A 67 0.09 8.94 -2.77
C VAL A 67 -1.18 9.51 -2.17
N GLU A 68 -1.71 10.61 -2.70
CA GLU A 68 -2.95 11.22 -2.23
C GLU A 68 -4.13 10.23 -2.29
N ARG A 69 -4.34 9.60 -3.45
CA ARG A 69 -5.42 8.62 -3.65
C ARG A 69 -5.24 7.38 -2.80
N PHE A 70 -4.01 6.88 -2.68
CA PHE A 70 -3.68 5.70 -1.87
C PHE A 70 -3.96 5.96 -0.40
N VAL A 71 -3.47 7.07 0.16
CA VAL A 71 -3.72 7.47 1.55
C VAL A 71 -5.22 7.64 1.81
N LYS A 72 -5.93 8.33 0.91
CA LYS A 72 -7.38 8.51 1.02
C LYS A 72 -8.11 7.18 1.05
N ARG A 73 -7.72 6.22 0.20
CA ARG A 73 -8.36 4.89 0.15
C ARG A 73 -8.01 4.03 1.37
N THR A 74 -6.76 4.05 1.81
CA THR A 74 -6.33 3.35 3.03
C THR A 74 -7.08 3.88 4.25
N ALA A 75 -7.25 5.19 4.37
CA ALA A 75 -8.01 5.80 5.47
C ALA A 75 -9.51 5.44 5.46
N ALA A 76 -10.04 5.01 4.31
CA ALA A 76 -11.42 4.57 4.16
C ALA A 76 -11.63 3.07 4.39
N LEU A 77 -10.57 2.30 4.69
CA LEU A 77 -10.70 0.87 4.99
C LEU A 77 -11.57 0.66 6.24
N GLN A 78 -12.58 -0.19 6.12
CA GLN A 78 -13.33 -0.65 7.29
C GLN A 78 -12.55 -1.74 8.02
N VAL A 79 -11.99 -1.36 9.18
CA VAL A 79 -11.22 -2.27 10.04
C VAL A 79 -12.07 -2.62 11.26
N ASP A 80 -12.58 -3.84 11.31
CA ASP A 80 -13.50 -4.29 12.37
C ASP A 80 -13.48 -5.83 12.54
N GLN A 81 -14.52 -6.39 13.17
CA GLN A 81 -14.68 -7.81 13.43
C GLN A 81 -14.65 -8.65 12.13
N PRO A 82 -13.88 -9.76 12.07
CA PRO A 82 -13.77 -10.58 10.87
C PRO A 82 -15.07 -11.21 10.37
N LEU A 83 -16.08 -11.31 11.23
CA LEU A 83 -17.39 -11.89 10.90
C LEU A 83 -18.42 -10.85 10.43
N ASP A 84 -18.11 -9.55 10.50
CA ASP A 84 -18.97 -8.52 9.92
C ASP A 84 -18.73 -8.44 8.41
N GLU A 85 -19.79 -8.58 7.62
CA GLU A 85 -19.75 -8.53 6.16
C GLU A 85 -19.26 -7.18 5.61
N ARG A 86 -19.28 -6.13 6.42
CA ARG A 86 -18.80 -4.79 6.07
C ARG A 86 -17.30 -4.62 6.30
N THR A 87 -16.68 -5.51 7.07
CA THR A 87 -15.25 -5.47 7.36
C THR A 87 -14.43 -5.78 6.12
N GLU A 88 -13.53 -4.85 5.77
CA GLU A 88 -12.58 -5.03 4.67
C GLU A 88 -11.25 -5.64 5.16
N VAL A 89 -10.83 -5.27 6.37
CA VAL A 89 -9.63 -5.80 7.02
C VAL A 89 -9.99 -6.19 8.44
N GLY A 90 -9.81 -7.46 8.79
CA GLY A 90 -10.08 -7.93 10.15
C GLY A 90 -9.21 -7.21 11.18
N SER A 91 -9.73 -6.99 12.38
CA SER A 91 -8.90 -6.68 13.54
C SER A 91 -8.22 -7.95 14.05
N TYR A 92 -6.95 -7.84 14.47
CA TYR A 92 -6.27 -8.91 15.20
C TYR A 92 -6.51 -8.71 16.71
N HIS A 93 -7.65 -9.23 17.19
CA HIS A 93 -7.95 -9.43 18.61
C HIS A 93 -8.88 -10.62 18.81
#